data_AF-A0A933CPI9-F1
#
_entry.id   AF-A0A933CPI9-F1
#
_cell.length_a   1.000
_cell.length_b   1.000
_cell.length_c   1.000
_cell.angle_alpha   90.00
_cell.angle_beta   90.00
_cell.angle_gamma   90.00
#
_symmetry.space_group_name_H-M   'P 1'
#
loop_
_entity.id
_entity.type
_entity.pdbx_description
1 polymer ?
#
loop_
_entity_poly.entity_id
_entity_poly.type
_entity_poly.pdbx_seq_one_letter_code
_entity_poly.pdbx_strand_id
1 'polypeptide(L)'
;MQTKIALLAAMLVLLSGTVLWAQSHDDPSRLAAMLEPMLEKCDWKVRNLTGGPKGVMLLHQAKMRRILGELKAGQLVDSKEIHEIMKEHSS
;
A
#
# COMPACT_ATOMS: atom_id res chain seq x y z
N MET A 1 -47.80 22.78 -18.57
CA MET A 1 -47.20 22.52 -17.24
C MET A 1 -46.48 21.16 -17.26
N GLN A 2 -45.33 21.03 -17.92
CA GLN A 2 -44.58 19.74 -17.99
C GLN A 2 -43.05 19.88 -17.90
N THR A 3 -42.52 21.08 -17.65
CA THR A 3 -41.07 21.34 -17.62
C THR A 3 -40.43 21.17 -16.24
N LYS A 4 -41.22 20.93 -15.18
CA LYS A 4 -40.72 20.88 -13.80
C LYS A 4 -40.32 19.48 -13.30
N ILE A 5 -40.74 18.42 -13.98
CA ILE A 5 -40.53 17.03 -13.51
C ILE A 5 -39.16 16.49 -13.97
N ALA A 6 -38.63 16.98 -15.09
CA ALA A 6 -37.35 16.52 -15.63
C ALA A 6 -36.13 16.92 -14.77
N LEU A 7 -36.24 17.98 -13.97
CA LEU A 7 -35.14 18.47 -13.12
C LEU A 7 -34.92 17.61 -11.87
N LEU A 8 -35.94 16.90 -11.39
CA LEU A 8 -35.82 16.03 -10.21
C LEU A 8 -35.15 14.68 -10.52
N ALA A 9 -35.28 14.19 -11.75
CA ALA A 9 -34.64 12.94 -12.17
C ALA A 9 -33.11 13.10 -12.40
N ALA A 10 -32.66 14.29 -12.80
CA ALA A 10 -31.25 14.56 -13.03
C ALA A 10 -30.41 14.66 -11.74
N MET A 11 -31.03 14.97 -10.59
CA MET A 11 -30.33 15.02 -9.30
C MET A 11 -30.09 13.65 -8.66
N LEU A 12 -30.84 12.61 -9.03
CA LEU A 12 -30.63 11.27 -8.46
C LEU A 12 -29.41 10.55 -9.05
N VAL A 13 -28.95 10.93 -10.24
CA VAL A 13 -27.80 10.28 -10.91
C VAL A 13 -26.45 10.75 -10.36
N LEU A 14 -26.40 11.88 -9.65
CA LEU A 14 -25.18 12.39 -9.02
C LEU A 14 -24.87 11.75 -7.66
N LEU A 15 -25.79 10.98 -7.09
CA LEU A 15 -25.59 10.29 -5.80
C LEU A 15 -25.06 8.85 -5.93
N SER A 16 -24.91 8.31 -7.14
CA SER A 16 -24.35 6.96 -7.37
C SER A 16 -22.85 6.95 -7.69
N GLY A 17 -22.18 8.10 -7.59
CA GLY A 17 -20.80 8.28 -8.03
C GLY A 17 -19.70 7.89 -7.04
N THR A 18 -20.01 7.65 -5.76
CA THR A 18 -19.05 6.97 -4.88
C THR A 18 -19.23 5.47 -5.08
N VAL A 19 -18.70 4.97 -6.20
CA VAL A 19 -18.13 3.64 -6.19
C VAL A 19 -17.09 3.69 -5.08
N LEU A 20 -17.54 3.32 -3.88
CA LEU A 20 -16.68 2.93 -2.78
C LEU A 20 -15.98 1.70 -3.34
N TRP A 21 -14.91 1.94 -4.09
CA TRP A 21 -13.93 0.95 -4.40
C TRP A 21 -13.50 0.43 -3.05
N ALA A 22 -14.10 -0.70 -2.68
CA ALA A 22 -13.54 -1.66 -1.76
C ALA A 22 -12.24 -2.15 -2.39
N GLN A 23 -11.28 -1.24 -2.54
CA GLN A 23 -9.89 -1.56 -2.67
C GLN A 23 -9.57 -2.11 -1.30
N SER A 24 -9.55 -3.45 -1.22
CA SER A 24 -9.30 -4.23 -0.02
C SER A 24 -8.40 -3.44 0.90
N HIS A 25 -9.01 -2.93 1.97
CA HIS A 25 -8.31 -2.34 3.09
C HIS A 25 -7.59 -3.52 3.73
N ASP A 26 -6.50 -3.98 3.12
CA ASP A 26 -5.53 -4.81 3.80
C ASP A 26 -5.15 -3.97 5.01
N ASP A 27 -5.66 -4.41 6.16
CA ASP A 27 -5.57 -3.68 7.42
C ASP A 27 -4.11 -3.22 7.56
N PRO A 28 -3.82 -1.91 7.63
CA PRO A 28 -2.45 -1.42 7.70
C PRO A 28 -1.69 -2.08 8.85
N SER A 29 -2.39 -2.50 9.89
CA SER A 29 -1.92 -3.33 11.00
C SER A 29 -1.43 -4.70 10.57
N ARG A 30 -2.16 -5.38 9.68
CA ARG A 30 -1.82 -6.69 9.12
C ARG A 30 -0.65 -6.61 8.14
N LEU A 31 -0.59 -5.56 7.32
CA LEU A 31 0.55 -5.29 6.46
C LEU A 31 1.81 -4.99 7.27
N ALA A 32 1.71 -4.14 8.29
CA ALA A 32 2.80 -3.85 9.21
C ALA A 32 3.32 -5.13 9.89
N ALA A 33 2.41 -5.99 10.38
CA ALA A 33 2.77 -7.27 10.99
C ALA A 33 3.44 -8.24 10.01
N MET A 34 3.18 -8.12 8.70
CA MET A 34 3.84 -8.92 7.67
C MET A 34 5.21 -8.35 7.27
N LEU A 35 5.36 -7.03 7.23
CA LEU A 35 6.62 -6.36 6.89
C LEU A 35 7.69 -6.48 7.99
N GLU A 36 7.30 -6.49 9.27
CA GLU A 36 8.24 -6.62 10.40
C GLU A 36 9.16 -7.86 10.32
N PRO A 37 8.65 -9.10 10.16
CA PRO A 37 9.51 -10.29 10.04
C PRO A 37 10.32 -10.30 8.74
N MET A 38 9.86 -9.66 7.66
CA MET A 38 10.65 -9.51 6.44
C MET A 38 11.83 -8.56 6.63
N LEU A 39 11.62 -7.47 7.39
CA LEU A 39 12.68 -6.54 7.77
C LEU A 39 13.75 -7.21 8.61
N GLU A 40 13.38 -8.09 9.54
CA GLU A 40 14.33 -8.86 10.35
C GLU A 40 15.20 -9.77 9.47
N LYS A 41 14.60 -10.46 8.49
CA LYS A 41 15.34 -11.25 7.50
C LYS A 41 16.28 -10.39 6.66
N CYS A 42 15.84 -9.20 6.26
CA CYS A 42 16.68 -8.27 5.52
C CYS A 42 17.85 -7.78 6.38
N ASP A 43 17.63 -7.45 7.65
CA ASP A 43 18.67 -7.08 8.61
C ASP A 43 19.72 -8.18 8.76
N TRP A 44 19.29 -9.44 8.83
CA TRP A 44 20.20 -10.58 8.82
C TRP A 44 20.99 -10.67 7.50
N LYS A 45 20.34 -10.54 6.33
CA LYS A 45 21.02 -10.56 5.03
C LYS A 45 22.04 -9.43 4.89
N VAL A 46 21.70 -8.19 5.29
CA VAL A 46 22.63 -7.03 5.25
C VAL A 46 23.89 -7.27 6.06
N ARG A 47 23.79 -7.96 7.21
CA ARG A 47 24.96 -8.29 8.05
C ARG A 47 25.88 -9.30 7.37
N ASN A 48 25.32 -10.22 6.59
CA ASN A 48 26.06 -11.31 5.95
C ASN A 48 26.50 -11.00 4.51
N LEU A 49 25.89 -10.02 3.84
CA LEU A 49 26.27 -9.58 2.50
C LEU A 49 27.38 -8.54 2.52
N THR A 50 28.16 -8.51 1.45
CA THR A 50 29.20 -7.50 1.19
C THR A 50 29.10 -6.99 -0.25
N GLY A 51 29.80 -5.89 -0.57
CA GLY A 51 29.86 -5.32 -1.92
C GLY A 51 28.50 -4.91 -2.49
N GLY A 52 28.34 -5.06 -3.81
CA GLY A 52 27.13 -4.68 -4.54
C GLY A 52 25.82 -5.27 -3.99
N PRO A 53 25.74 -6.59 -3.72
CA PRO A 53 24.55 -7.21 -3.13
C PRO A 53 24.11 -6.58 -1.80
N LYS A 54 25.06 -6.15 -0.96
CA LYS A 54 24.75 -5.43 0.28
C LYS A 54 24.10 -4.08 0.00
N GLY A 55 24.61 -3.33 -0.98
CA GLY A 55 24.06 -2.04 -1.38
C GLY A 55 22.60 -2.15 -1.84
N VAL A 56 22.30 -3.15 -2.68
CA VAL A 56 20.92 -3.42 -3.13
C VAL A 56 20.02 -3.78 -1.95
N MET A 57 20.49 -4.64 -1.04
CA MET A 57 19.71 -5.03 0.14
C MET A 57 19.45 -3.85 1.09
N LEU A 58 20.40 -2.93 1.24
CA LEU A 58 20.24 -1.70 2.04
C LEU A 58 19.18 -0.77 1.44
N LEU A 59 19.13 -0.63 0.11
CA LEU A 59 18.09 0.16 -0.57
C LEU A 59 16.71 -0.47 -0.39
N HIS A 60 16.61 -1.78 -0.57
CA HIS A 60 15.37 -2.53 -0.34
C HIS A 60 14.89 -2.39 1.11
N GLN A 61 15.80 -2.54 2.07
CA GLN A 61 15.51 -2.33 3.49
C GLN A 61 15.03 -0.91 3.80
N ALA A 62 15.64 0.12 3.20
CA ALA A 62 15.22 1.50 3.40
C ALA A 62 13.79 1.73 2.89
N LYS A 63 13.43 1.15 1.74
CA LYS A 63 12.07 1.20 1.18
C LYS A 63 11.06 0.52 2.12
N MET A 64 11.37 -0.67 2.62
CA MET A 64 10.53 -1.37 3.60
C MET A 64 10.32 -0.57 4.89
N ARG A 65 11.39 0.03 5.45
CA ARG A 65 11.29 0.85 6.68
C ARG A 65 10.42 2.08 6.47
N ARG A 66 10.53 2.73 5.30
CA ARG A 66 9.68 3.86 4.95
C ARG A 66 8.21 3.47 4.95
N ILE A 67 7.85 2.41 4.23
CA ILE A 67 6.47 1.93 4.13
C ILE A 67 5.93 1.51 5.50
N LEU A 68 6.73 0.80 6.30
CA LEU A 68 6.33 0.45 7.66
C LEU A 68 6.05 1.70 8.50
N GLY A 69 6.86 2.76 8.35
CA GLY A 69 6.64 4.05 8.99
C GLY A 69 5.34 4.72 8.54
N GLU A 70 5.08 4.74 7.23
CA GLU A 70 3.85 5.29 6.65
C GLU A 70 2.60 4.51 7.10
N LEU A 71 2.66 3.17 7.11
CA LEU A 71 1.58 2.31 7.60
C LEU A 71 1.31 2.52 9.09
N LYS A 72 2.37 2.61 9.93
CA LYS A 72 2.23 2.89 11.38
C LYS A 72 1.69 4.29 11.65
N ALA A 73 1.96 5.25 10.76
CA ALA A 73 1.41 6.60 10.82
C ALA A 73 -0.04 6.68 10.30
N GLY A 74 -0.63 5.57 9.83
CA GLY A 74 -1.96 5.54 9.23
C GLY A 74 -2.04 6.24 7.87
N GLN A 75 -0.89 6.44 7.21
CA GLN A 75 -0.84 7.04 5.88
C GLN A 75 -1.20 6.00 4.82
N LEU A 76 -1.88 6.45 3.76
CA LEU A 76 -2.14 5.61 2.60
C LEU A 76 -0.83 5.36 1.85
N VAL A 77 -0.42 4.10 1.80
CA VAL A 77 0.70 3.64 0.97
C VAL A 77 0.13 3.07 -0.32
N ASP A 78 0.78 3.33 -1.45
CA ASP A 78 0.36 2.78 -2.73
C ASP A 78 0.43 1.24 -2.71
N SER A 79 -0.70 0.60 -2.99
CA SER A 79 -0.83 -0.85 -3.12
C SER A 79 0.18 -1.46 -4.11
N LYS A 80 0.58 -0.74 -5.15
CA LYS A 80 1.62 -1.18 -6.09
C LYS A 80 2.99 -1.26 -5.42
N GLU A 81 3.31 -0.28 -4.57
CA GLU A 81 4.59 -0.21 -3.86
C GLU A 81 4.72 -1.36 -2.84
N ILE A 82 3.61 -1.69 -2.16
CA ILE A 82 3.51 -2.86 -1.28
C ILE A 82 3.70 -4.15 -2.08
N HIS A 83 3.01 -4.28 -3.21
CA HIS A 83 3.08 -5.48 -4.04
C HIS A 83 4.48 -5.75 -4.60
N GLU A 84 5.20 -4.71 -5.03
CA GLU A 84 6.58 -4.82 -5.51
C GLU A 84 7.51 -5.37 -4.42
N ILE A 85 7.40 -4.88 -3.19
CA ILE A 85 8.22 -5.34 -2.06
C ILE A 85 7.90 -6.79 -1.70
N MET A 86 6.62 -7.16 -1.69
CA MET A 86 6.22 -8.54 -1.42
C MET A 86 6.73 -9.50 -2.49
N LYS A 87 6.73 -9.08 -3.75
CA LYS A 87 7.25 -9.88 -4.87
C LYS A 87 8.76 -10.10 -4.77
N GLU A 88 9.52 -9.07 -4.41
CA GLU A 88 10.98 -9.16 -4.22
C GLU A 88 11.38 -10.10 -3.08
N HIS A 89 10.51 -10.33 -2.09
CA HIS A 89 10.76 -11.21 -0.94
C HIS A 89 10.27 -12.66 -1.14
N SER A 90 9.44 -12.91 -2.16
CA SER A 90 8.85 -14.23 -2.44
C SER A 90 9.67 -15.08 -3.41
N SER A 91 10.79 -14.54 -3.93
CA SER A 91 11.69 -15.19 -4.88
C SER A 91 13.01 -15.59 -4.23
#